data_AF-A0A953IUA0-F1
#
_entry.id   AF-A0A953IUA0-F1
#
_cell.length_a   1.000
_cell.length_b   1.000
_cell.length_c   1.000
_cell.angle_alpha   90.00
_cell.angle_beta   90.00
_cell.angle_gamma   90.00
#
_symmetry.space_group_name_H-M   'P 1'
#
loop_
_entity.id
_entity.type
_entity.pdbx_description
1 polymer ?
#
loop_
_entity_poly.entity_id
_entity_poly.type
_entity_poly.pdbx_seq_one_letter_code
_entity_poly.pdbx_strand_id
1 'polypeptide(L)'
;MAETKVPARPLSPHLQIYRPMLTMMMSIVHRVTGAGLYFGMLILAWWLIAAASGPTAYGKFQWFMESLIGRLVLFGFTWTLIHH
;
A
#
# COMPACT_ATOMS: atom_id res chain seq x y z
N MET A 1 -47.15 21.24 -1.81
CA MET A 1 -47.01 20.15 -0.82
C MET A 1 -45.54 19.77 -0.80
N ALA A 2 -44.84 19.93 0.33
CA ALA A 2 -43.43 19.58 0.41
C ALA A 2 -43.29 18.05 0.37
N GLU A 3 -42.42 17.54 -0.51
CA GLU A 3 -42.14 16.11 -0.64
C GLU A 3 -41.43 15.62 0.63
N THR A 4 -42.10 14.78 1.41
CA THR A 4 -41.52 14.17 2.62
C THR A 4 -40.62 13.02 2.21
N LYS A 5 -39.30 13.22 2.28
CA LYS A 5 -38.30 12.17 2.01
C LYS A 5 -38.46 11.03 3.04
N VAL A 6 -38.80 9.83 2.57
CA VAL A 6 -38.93 8.63 3.42
C VAL A 6 -37.58 8.36 4.11
N PRO A 7 -37.54 8.16 5.45
CA PRO A 7 -36.29 7.90 6.15
C PRO A 7 -35.65 6.59 5.66
N ALA A 8 -34.34 6.63 5.41
CA ALA A 8 -33.58 5.47 4.98
C ALA A 8 -33.55 4.41 6.10
N ARG A 9 -33.69 3.13 5.71
CA ARG A 9 -33.62 2.02 6.67
C ARG A 9 -32.23 1.97 7.33
N PRO A 10 -32.15 1.72 8.65
CA PRO A 10 -30.87 1.64 9.34
C PRO A 10 -30.08 0.41 8.88
N LEU A 11 -28.76 0.55 8.79
CA LEU A 11 -27.84 -0.56 8.52
C LEU A 11 -27.60 -1.35 9.80
N SER A 12 -27.53 -2.68 9.69
CA SER A 12 -27.13 -3.51 10.82
C SER A 12 -25.65 -3.28 11.17
N PRO A 13 -25.29 -3.33 12.47
CA PRO A 13 -23.89 -3.34 12.87
C PRO A 13 -23.17 -4.55 12.23
N HIS A 14 -21.97 -4.34 11.70
CA HIS A 14 -21.24 -5.37 10.96
C HIS A 14 -19.75 -5.39 11.32
N LEU A 15 -18.93 -4.47 10.78
CA LEU A 15 -17.47 -4.50 10.98
C LEU A 15 -17.04 -4.37 12.45
N GLN A 16 -17.74 -3.54 13.23
CA GLN A 16 -17.37 -3.27 14.62
C GLN A 16 -17.73 -4.40 15.59
N ILE A 17 -18.75 -5.21 15.25
CA ILE A 17 -19.22 -6.30 16.11
C ILE A 17 -18.68 -7.68 15.69
N TYR A 18 -18.25 -7.81 14.44
CA TYR A 18 -17.77 -9.07 13.90
C TYR A 18 -16.37 -9.39 14.46
N ARG A 19 -16.16 -10.64 14.89
CA ARG A 19 -14.87 -11.09 15.43
C ARG A 19 -13.85 -11.29 14.30
N PRO A 20 -12.68 -10.64 14.32
CA PRO A 20 -11.66 -10.85 13.30
C PRO A 20 -11.21 -12.31 13.23
N MET A 21 -11.34 -12.92 12.05
CA MET A 21 -10.83 -14.27 11.76
C MET A 21 -9.54 -14.16 10.98
N LEU A 22 -8.61 -15.09 11.20
CA LEU A 22 -7.29 -15.05 10.55
C LEU A 22 -7.40 -15.00 9.01
N THR A 23 -8.28 -15.82 8.41
CA THR A 23 -8.49 -15.84 6.96
C THR A 23 -9.02 -14.52 6.39
N MET A 24 -9.90 -13.84 7.12
CA MET A 24 -10.40 -12.53 6.75
C MET A 24 -9.31 -11.46 6.86
N MET A 25 -8.54 -11.47 7.96
CA MET A 25 -7.43 -10.54 8.14
C MET A 25 -6.38 -10.74 7.04
N MET A 26 -6.03 -11.98 6.71
CA MET A 26 -5.13 -12.30 5.61
C MET A 26 -5.66 -11.78 4.26
N SER A 27 -6.97 -11.90 4.00
CA SER A 27 -7.58 -11.33 2.80
C SER A 27 -7.47 -9.80 2.75
N ILE A 28 -7.72 -9.11 3.87
CA ILE A 28 -7.58 -7.65 3.96
C ILE A 28 -6.11 -7.25 3.74
N VAL A 29 -5.17 -7.89 4.44
CA VAL A 29 -3.75 -7.58 4.31
C VAL A 29 -3.29 -7.85 2.87
N HIS A 30 -3.67 -8.95 2.24
CA HIS A 30 -3.31 -9.24 0.85
C HIS A 30 -3.81 -8.17 -0.13
N ARG A 31 -5.00 -7.59 0.09
CA ARG A 31 -5.48 -6.46 -0.72
C ARG A 31 -4.68 -5.18 -0.47
N VAL A 32 -4.35 -4.90 0.79
CA VAL A 32 -3.55 -3.73 1.17
C VAL A 32 -2.13 -3.84 0.61
N THR A 33 -1.49 -5.01 0.71
CA THR A 33 -0.15 -5.25 0.16
C THR A 33 -0.15 -5.19 -1.37
N GLY A 34 -1.23 -5.67 -2.02
CA GLY A 34 -1.41 -5.52 -3.48
C GLY A 34 -1.47 -4.05 -3.92
N ALA A 35 -2.20 -3.19 -3.18
CA ALA A 35 -2.17 -1.75 -3.42
C ALA A 35 -0.78 -1.15 -3.14
N GLY A 36 -0.10 -1.62 -2.10
CA GLY A 36 1.29 -1.26 -1.80
C GLY A 36 2.25 -1.56 -2.95
N LEU A 37 2.13 -2.74 -3.58
CA LEU A 37 2.94 -3.13 -4.74
C LEU A 37 2.68 -2.25 -5.95
N TYR A 38 1.43 -1.85 -6.19
CA TYR A 38 1.10 -0.91 -7.26
C TYR A 38 1.89 0.40 -7.14
N PHE A 39 1.94 0.99 -5.94
CA PHE A 39 2.76 2.18 -5.71
C PHE A 39 4.25 1.87 -5.64
N GLY A 40 4.63 0.70 -5.13
CA GLY A 40 6.02 0.24 -5.07
C GLY A 40 6.67 0.12 -6.45
N MET A 41 5.89 -0.11 -7.51
CA MET A 41 6.39 -0.10 -8.88
C MET A 41 7.06 1.24 -9.27
N LEU A 42 6.64 2.36 -8.67
CA LEU A 42 7.28 3.66 -8.89
C LEU A 42 8.73 3.68 -8.40
N ILE A 43 9.02 3.00 -7.29
CA ILE A 43 10.38 2.86 -6.74
C ILE A 43 11.23 2.01 -7.70
N LEU A 44 10.67 0.89 -8.18
CA LEU A 44 11.36 0.04 -9.16
C LEU A 44 11.66 0.80 -10.46
N ALA A 45 10.70 1.57 -10.97
CA ALA A 45 10.90 2.41 -12.13
C ALA A 45 11.99 3.47 -11.89
N TRP A 46 11.97 4.16 -10.74
CA TRP A 46 13.01 5.13 -10.39
C TRP A 46 14.39 4.48 -10.33
N TRP A 47 14.51 3.30 -9.71
CA TRP A 47 15.77 2.56 -9.66
C TRP A 47 16.31 2.24 -11.06
N LEU A 48 15.47 1.70 -11.94
CA LEU A 48 15.87 1.35 -13.31
C LEU A 48 16.27 2.58 -14.13
N ILE A 49 15.51 3.67 -14.03
CA ILE A 49 15.83 4.93 -14.70
C ILE A 49 17.16 5.48 -14.17
N ALA A 50 17.38 5.48 -12.85
CA ALA A 50 18.62 5.94 -12.25
C ALA A 50 19.82 5.10 -12.66
N ALA A 51 19.65 3.77 -12.74
CA ALA A 51 20.67 2.85 -13.22
C ALA A 51 21.04 3.11 -14.69
N ALA A 52 20.06 3.39 -15.54
CA ALA A 52 20.28 3.72 -16.95
C ALA A 52 20.86 5.13 -17.19
N SER A 53 20.65 6.06 -16.26
CA SER A 53 21.04 7.48 -16.40
C SER A 53 22.48 7.78 -15.97
N GLY A 54 23.24 6.77 -15.55
CA GLY A 54 24.66 6.87 -15.21
C GLY A 54 24.97 7.15 -13.73
N PRO A 55 26.26 7.26 -13.38
CA PRO A 55 26.72 7.14 -11.99
C PRO A 55 26.18 8.23 -11.04
N THR A 56 26.05 9.46 -11.53
CA THR A 56 25.55 10.57 -10.70
C THR A 56 24.07 10.39 -10.34
N ALA A 57 23.25 9.93 -11.29
CA ALA A 57 21.83 9.69 -11.05
C ALA A 57 21.64 8.48 -10.11
N TYR A 58 22.38 7.39 -10.35
CA TYR A 58 22.37 6.22 -9.49
C TYR A 58 22.84 6.53 -8.06
N GLY A 59 23.89 7.33 -7.90
CA GLY A 59 24.38 7.75 -6.59
C GLY A 59 23.34 8.52 -5.77
N LYS A 60 22.50 9.35 -6.42
CA LYS A 60 21.38 10.04 -5.74
C LYS A 60 20.32 9.06 -5.25
N PHE A 61 19.94 8.09 -6.10
CA PHE A 61 19.01 7.04 -5.72
C PHE A 61 19.56 6.22 -4.54
N GLN A 62 20.81 5.78 -4.65
CA GLN A 62 21.48 4.98 -3.63
C GLN A 62 21.56 5.73 -2.29
N TRP A 63 22.01 6.99 -2.30
CA TRP A 63 22.04 7.83 -1.09
C TRP A 63 20.68 7.93 -0.41
N PHE A 64 19.60 8.11 -1.18
CA PHE A 64 18.25 8.18 -0.62
C PHE A 64 17.78 6.82 -0.07
N MET A 65 17.98 5.73 -0.81
CA MET A 65 17.59 4.38 -0.40
C MET A 65 18.40 3.85 0.79
N GLU A 66 19.64 4.30 0.96
CA GLU A 66 20.49 3.93 2.09
C GLU A 66 20.14 4.68 3.39
N SER A 67 19.39 5.79 3.29
CA SER A 67 18.86 6.50 4.46
C SER A 67 17.93 5.61 5.28
N LEU A 68 17.70 5.95 6.55
CA LEU A 68 16.77 5.20 7.41
C LEU A 68 15.37 5.10 6.79
N ILE A 69 14.87 6.19 6.20
CA ILE A 69 13.57 6.23 5.54
C ILE A 69 13.59 5.33 4.30
N GLY A 70 14.64 5.42 3.47
CA GLY A 70 14.81 4.56 2.29
C GLY A 70 14.80 3.07 2.64
N ARG A 71 15.51 2.68 3.70
CA ARG A 71 15.53 1.30 4.19
C ARG A 71 14.17 0.83 4.69
N LEU A 72 13.41 1.68 5.38
CA LEU A 72 12.04 1.36 5.79
C LEU A 72 11.12 1.15 4.59
N VAL A 73 11.26 2.00 3.57
CA VAL A 73 10.52 1.85 2.30
C VAL A 73 10.89 0.54 1.60
N LEU A 74 12.18 0.21 1.49
CA LEU A 74 12.63 -1.05 0.89
C LEU A 74 12.18 -2.28 1.67
N PHE A 75 12.22 -2.22 3.00
CA PHE A 75 11.71 -3.29 3.87
C PHE A 75 10.21 -3.48 3.66
N GLY A 76 9.44 -2.38 3.66
CA GLY A 76 8.01 -2.40 3.37
C GLY A 76 7.70 -3.00 2.01
N PHE A 77 8.40 -2.55 0.96
CA PHE A 77 8.25 -3.08 -0.40
C PHE A 77 8.55 -4.59 -0.46
N THR A 78 9.65 -5.03 0.15
CA THR A 78 10.03 -6.45 0.20
C THR A 78 8.98 -7.29 0.92
N TRP A 79 8.48 -6.82 2.07
CA TRP A 79 7.41 -7.50 2.80
C TRP A 79 6.10 -7.57 2.01
N THR A 80 5.70 -6.47 1.35
CA THR A 80 4.50 -6.45 0.51
C THR A 80 4.62 -7.42 -0.66
N LEU A 81 5.82 -7.58 -1.23
CA LEU A 81 6.09 -8.49 -2.34
C LEU A 81 6.04 -9.96 -1.91
N ILE A 82 6.54 -10.29 -0.72
CA ILE A 82 6.52 -11.68 -0.21
C ILE A 82 5.13 -12.07 0.28
N HIS A 83 4.39 -11.14 0.89
CA HIS A 83 3.07 -11.42 1.45
C HIS A 83 1.96 -11.49 0.38
N HIS A 84 2.06 -10.70 -0.69
CA HIS A 84 1.08 -10.71 -1.77
C HIS A 84 1.33 -11.90 -2.69
#